data_AF-A0A971V8U7-F1
#
_entry.id   AF-A0A971V8U7-F1
#
_cell.length_a   1.000
_cell.length_b   1.000
_cell.length_c   1.000
_cell.angle_alpha   90.00
_cell.angle_beta   90.00
_cell.angle_gamma   90.00
#
_symmetry.space_group_name_H-M   'P 1'
#
loop_
_entity.id
_entity.type
_entity.pdbx_description
1 polymer ?
#
loop_
_entity_poly.entity_id
_entity_poly.type
_entity_poly.pdbx_seq_one_letter_code
_entity_poly.pdbx_strand_id
1 'polypeptide(L)' 'MAGNRFFNHIQARSPFVQTFIIQLAGIAGDGGGSYLATERAVAGKGYSACMFCNLVSPEGGQELVDETVKTLKEIFNK' A
#
# COMPACT_ATOMS: atom_id res chain seq x y z
N MET A 1 5.02 7.32 14.75
CA MET A 1 5.58 6.99 13.42
C MET A 1 4.91 5.72 12.89
N ALA A 2 3.86 5.87 12.09
CA ALA A 2 3.21 4.78 11.36
C ALA A 2 3.24 5.15 9.87
N GLY A 3 3.71 4.26 8.99
CA GLY A 3 3.69 4.61 7.57
C GLY A 3 4.19 3.59 6.57
N ASN A 4 4.96 2.56 6.95
CA ASN A 4 5.58 1.67 5.94
C ASN A 4 5.05 0.23 5.93
N ARG A 5 3.95 -0.09 6.63
CA ARG A 5 3.42 -1.47 6.73
C ARG A 5 3.23 -2.09 5.34
N PHE A 6 2.46 -1.43 4.49
CA PHE A 6 2.07 -2.00 3.19
C PHE A 6 3.27 -2.18 2.26
N PHE A 7 4.13 -1.16 2.14
CA PHE A 7 5.33 -1.24 1.29
C PHE A 7 6.30 -2.32 1.77
N ASN A 8 6.54 -2.41 3.09
CA ASN A 8 7.37 -3.45 3.67
C ASN A 8 6.78 -4.85 3.38
N HIS A 9 5.46 -5.01 3.45
CA HIS A 9 4.80 -6.28 3.15
C HIS A 9 4.88 -6.66 1.67
N ILE A 10 4.86 -5.68 0.74
CA ILE A 10 5.10 -5.96 -0.69
C ILE A 10 6.55 -6.40 -0.88
N GLN A 11 7.52 -5.63 -0.38
CA GLN A 11 8.95 -5.91 -0.56
C GLN A 11 9.36 -7.25 0.06
N ALA A 12 8.90 -7.55 1.27
CA ALA A 12 9.23 -8.79 1.98
C ALA A 12 8.64 -10.06 1.33
N ARG A 13 7.56 -9.92 0.54
CA ARG A 13 6.87 -11.05 -0.10
C ARG A 13 7.11 -11.12 -1.62
N SER A 14 7.91 -10.20 -2.15
CA SER A 14 8.32 -10.18 -3.56
C SER A 14 9.30 -11.33 -3.85
N PRO A 15 9.17 -12.04 -4.99
CA PRO A 15 10.10 -13.11 -5.36
C PRO A 15 11.41 -12.60 -5.99
N PHE A 16 11.51 -11.30 -6.29
CA PHE A 16 12.67 -10.72 -6.95
C PHE A 16 13.78 -10.37 -5.96
N VAL A 17 15.04 -10.55 -6.37
CA VAL A 17 16.24 -10.21 -5.56
C VAL A 17 16.21 -8.75 -5.07
N GLN A 18 15.66 -7.84 -5.87
CA GLN A 18 15.52 -6.44 -5.52
C GLN A 18 14.14 -5.92 -5.94
N THR A 19 13.45 -5.22 -5.04
CA THR A 19 12.13 -4.64 -5.27
C THR A 19 12.07 -3.21 -4.74
N PHE A 20 11.82 -2.26 -5.62
CA PHE A 20 11.63 -0.85 -5.29
C PHE A 20 10.14 -0.50 -5.31
N ILE A 21 9.71 0.26 -4.31
CA ILE A 21 8.39 0.88 -4.30
C ILE A 21 8.57 2.35 -4.63
N ILE A 22 7.88 2.82 -5.68
CA ILE A 22 7.86 4.22 -6.08
C ILE A 22 6.44 4.73 -5.85
N GLN A 23 6.28 5.66 -4.92
CA GLN A 23 4.99 6.27 -4.60
C GLN A 23 4.68 7.44 -5.53
N LEU A 24 3.40 7.83 -5.60
CA LEU A 24 2.92 8.96 -6.41
C LEU A 24 3.27 8.84 -7.90
N ALA A 25 3.46 7.62 -8.40
CA ALA A 25 3.82 7.32 -9.78
C ALA A 25 2.63 6.96 -10.69
N GLY A 26 1.40 6.93 -10.14
CA GLY A 26 0.15 6.67 -10.89
C GLY A 26 -0.45 7.91 -11.55
N ILE A 27 -1.38 7.71 -12.50
CA ILE A 27 -2.01 8.75 -13.34
C ILE A 27 -2.62 9.90 -12.50
N ALA A 28 -2.43 11.14 -12.98
CA ALA A 28 -3.09 12.33 -12.47
C ALA A 28 -4.61 12.29 -12.75
N GLY A 29 -5.44 12.39 -11.71
CA GLY A 29 -6.90 12.38 -11.79
C GLY A 29 -7.56 12.16 -10.42
N ASP A 30 -8.90 12.14 -10.37
CA ASP A 30 -9.65 11.87 -9.15
C ASP A 30 -9.34 10.45 -8.64
N GLY A 31 -8.66 10.37 -7.49
CA GLY A 31 -8.27 9.10 -6.85
C GLY A 31 -6.76 8.88 -6.71
N GLY A 32 -5.93 9.69 -7.39
CA GLY A 32 -4.47 9.70 -7.20
C GLY A 32 -4.04 10.44 -5.92
N GLY A 33 -2.89 10.06 -5.36
CA GLY A 33 -2.26 10.81 -4.26
C GLY A 33 -2.93 10.73 -2.89
N SER A 34 -3.83 9.77 -2.67
CA SER A 34 -4.40 9.49 -1.35
C SER A 34 -3.48 8.64 -0.46
N TYR A 35 -3.82 8.52 0.82
CA TYR A 35 -3.10 7.70 1.79
C TYR A 35 -3.71 6.30 1.92
N LEU A 36 -2.93 5.39 2.50
CA LEU A 36 -3.39 4.09 3.00
C LEU A 36 -3.24 4.05 4.51
N ALA A 37 -4.36 4.10 5.22
CA ALA A 37 -4.39 4.02 6.67
C ALA A 37 -3.99 2.63 7.14
N THR A 38 -3.14 2.55 8.17
CA THR A 38 -2.89 1.30 8.89
C THR A 38 -3.83 1.21 10.08
N GLU A 39 -4.20 0.01 10.52
CA GLU A 39 -5.01 -0.21 11.74
C GLU A 39 -4.45 0.56 12.94
N ARG A 40 -3.11 0.55 13.11
CA ARG A 40 -2.43 1.32 14.15
C ARG A 40 -2.61 2.83 14.00
N ALA A 41 -2.58 3.36 12.78
CA ALA A 41 -2.78 4.78 12.54
C ALA A 41 -4.24 5.19 12.83
N VAL A 42 -5.21 4.34 12.50
CA VAL A 42 -6.63 4.53 12.85
C VAL A 42 -6.79 4.55 14.38
N ALA A 43 -6.27 3.54 15.08
CA ALA A 43 -6.35 3.46 16.54
C ALA A 43 -5.68 4.65 17.24
N GLY A 44 -4.54 5.11 16.70
CA GLY A 44 -3.81 6.26 17.20
C GLY A 44 -4.39 7.62 16.77
N LYS A 45 -5.51 7.65 16.05
CA LYS A 45 -6.12 8.87 15.46
C LYS A 45 -5.10 9.72 14.71
N GLY A 46 -4.18 9.06 14.00
CA GLY A 46 -3.13 9.72 13.23
C GLY A 46 -3.72 10.49 12.06
N TYR A 47 -3.11 11.61 11.69
CA TYR A 47 -3.55 12.44 10.57
C TYR A 47 -3.72 11.63 9.26
N SER A 48 -2.79 10.71 8.99
CA SER A 48 -2.83 9.82 7.82
C SER A 48 -4.00 8.83 7.82
N ALA A 49 -4.76 8.72 8.91
CA ALA A 49 -5.95 7.88 9.04
C ALA A 49 -7.25 8.69 9.04
N CYS A 50 -7.20 9.98 8.73
CA CYS A 50 -8.39 10.81 8.57
C CYS A 50 -9.21 10.31 7.37
N MET A 51 -10.54 10.28 7.51
CA MET A 51 -11.48 9.86 6.47
C MET A 51 -11.33 10.67 5.17
N PHE A 52 -10.96 11.94 5.26
CA PHE A 52 -10.74 12.80 4.10
C PHE A 52 -9.43 12.51 3.34
N CYS A 53 -8.52 11.75 3.94
CA CYS A 53 -7.19 11.48 3.39
C CYS A 53 -7.07 10.10 2.74
N ASN A 54 -8.06 9.22 2.95
CA ASN A 54 -8.02 7.83 2.52
C ASN A 54 -9.26 7.51 1.67
N LEU A 55 -9.06 6.84 0.55
CA LEU A 55 -10.16 6.35 -0.28
C LEU A 55 -10.70 5.01 0.21
N VAL A 56 -9.85 4.25 0.92
CA VAL A 56 -10.14 2.91 1.42
C VAL A 56 -9.71 2.78 2.88
N SER A 57 -10.31 1.83 3.58
CA SER A 57 -9.96 1.48 4.94
C SER A 57 -8.65 0.67 4.99
N PRO A 58 -8.11 0.34 6.19
CA PRO A 58 -6.93 -0.51 6.31
C PRO A 58 -7.03 -1.86 5.57
N GLU A 59 -8.25 -2.39 5.46
CA GLU A 59 -8.56 -3.61 4.72
C GLU A 59 -8.27 -3.45 3.22
N GLY A 60 -8.68 -2.34 2.60
CA GLY A 60 -8.36 -2.06 1.20
C GLY A 60 -6.85 -1.84 0.97
N GLY A 61 -6.17 -1.29 1.98
CA GLY A 61 -4.70 -1.24 1.99
C GLY A 61 -4.07 -2.63 1.98
N GLN A 62 -4.63 -3.59 2.71
CA GLN A 62 -4.16 -4.98 2.73
C GLN A 62 -4.44 -5.71 1.41
N GLU A 63 -5.64 -5.51 0.83
CA GLU A 63 -6.01 -6.04 -0.49
C GLU A 63 -5.02 -5.57 -1.57
N LEU A 64 -4.64 -4.29 -1.58
CA LEU A 64 -3.61 -3.77 -2.48
C LEU A 64 -2.29 -4.55 -2.36
N VAL A 65 -1.85 -4.87 -1.13
CA VAL A 65 -0.61 -5.63 -0.93
C VAL A 65 -0.74 -7.05 -1.47
N ASP A 66 -1.88 -7.70 -1.24
CA ASP A 66 -2.10 -9.09 -1.62
C ASP A 66 -2.22 -9.26 -3.14
N GLU A 67 -2.98 -8.41 -3.82
CA GLU A 67 -3.08 -8.43 -5.28
C GLU A 67 -1.75 -8.03 -5.96
N THR A 68 -1.00 -7.07 -5.38
CA THR A 68 0.33 -6.74 -5.89
C THR A 68 1.29 -7.93 -5.79
N VAL A 69 1.35 -8.59 -4.63
CA VAL A 69 2.23 -9.74 -4.41
C VAL A 69 1.84 -10.92 -5.31
N LYS A 70 0.54 -11.15 -5.50
CA LYS A 70 0.03 -12.15 -6.44
C LYS A 70 0.53 -11.86 -7.87
N THR A 71 0.37 -10.62 -8.33
CA THR A 71 0.83 -10.19 -9.66
C THR A 71 2.34 -10.36 -9.82
N LEU A 72 3.14 -10.00 -8.80
CA LEU A 72 4.59 -10.18 -8.83
C LEU A 72 4.98 -11.67 -8.97
N LYS A 73 4.28 -12.57 -8.26
CA LYS A 73 4.51 -14.02 -8.37
C LYS A 73 4.12 -14.58 -9.74
N GLU A 74 3.02 -14.09 -10.30
CA GLU A 74 2.59 -14.46 -11.66
C GLU A 74 3.63 -14.01 -12.70
N ILE A 75 4.23 -12.82 -12.54
CA ILE A 75 5.29 -12.34 -13.44
C ILE A 75 6.57 -13.17 -13.27
N PHE A 76 6.94 -13.52 -12.05
CA PHE A 76 8.16 -14.29 -11.77
C PHE A 76 8.12 -15.73 -12.31
N ASN A 77 6.94 -16.34 -12.35
CA ASN A 77 6.74 -17.73 -12.80
C ASN A 77 6.43 -17.86 -14.30
N LYS A 78 6.43 -16.75 -15.05
CA LYS A 78 6.37 -16.77 -16.51
C LYS A 78 7.75 -17.05 -17.10
#